data_AF-A0A1F6NYU6-F1
#
_entry.id   AF-A0A1F6NYU6-F1
#
_cell.length_a   1.000
_cell.length_b   1.000
_cell.length_c   1.000
_cell.angle_alpha   90.00
_cell.angle_beta   90.00
_cell.angle_gamma   90.00
#
_symmetry.space_group_name_H-M   'P 1'
#
loop_
_entity.id
_entity.type
_entity.pdbx_description
1 polymer ?
#
loop_
_entity_poly.entity_id
_entity_poly.type
_entity_poly.pdbx_seq_one_letter_code
_entity_poly.pdbx_strand_id
1 'polypeptide(L)'
;MADFHLQLETKKFLFVIFQKQKYANDIIFKKIIFWNFPMKDIGEAEKVWQKTKDCVNEGRYEDLPKIAESNVTHVRPHGENALDTTETPQGTMEMKKCFWLNAKYIQQALEI
;
A
#
# COMPACT_ATOMS: atom_id res chain seq x y z
N MET A 1 -11.64 12.96 -7.80
CA MET A 1 -10.85 12.35 -6.70
C MET A 1 -10.01 11.23 -7.27
N ALA A 2 -8.83 10.97 -6.72
CA ALA A 2 -8.01 9.84 -7.13
C ALA A 2 -8.66 8.50 -6.72
N ASP A 3 -8.49 7.45 -7.51
CA ASP A 3 -9.04 6.11 -7.22
C ASP A 3 -8.56 5.58 -5.86
N PHE A 4 -7.27 5.81 -5.53
CA PHE A 4 -6.70 5.44 -4.24
C PHE A 4 -7.47 6.05 -3.04
N HIS A 5 -7.81 7.34 -3.12
CA HIS A 5 -8.59 8.00 -2.07
C HIS A 5 -9.98 7.40 -1.92
N LEU A 6 -10.67 7.17 -3.04
CA LEU A 6 -12.00 6.56 -3.05
C LEU A 6 -11.99 5.15 -2.44
N GLN A 7 -10.95 4.36 -2.72
CA GLN A 7 -10.79 3.04 -2.12
C GLN A 7 -10.66 3.11 -0.60
N LEU A 8 -9.85 4.03 -0.07
CA LEU A 8 -9.69 4.17 1.38
C LEU A 8 -10.98 4.66 2.06
N GLU A 9 -11.66 5.63 1.47
CA GLU A 9 -12.85 6.24 2.08
C GLU A 9 -14.08 5.34 2.06
N THR A 10 -14.30 4.59 0.97
CA THR A 10 -15.58 3.90 0.75
C THR A 10 -15.55 2.40 0.95
N LYS A 11 -14.37 1.76 0.92
CA LYS A 11 -14.27 0.31 0.98
C LYS A 11 -14.18 -0.18 2.41
N LYS A 12 -14.91 -1.27 2.67
CA LYS A 12 -14.81 -2.07 3.88
C LYS A 12 -14.00 -3.32 3.58
N PHE A 13 -12.88 -3.48 4.26
CA PHE A 13 -11.96 -4.60 4.08
C PHE A 13 -12.38 -5.76 4.98
N LEU A 14 -12.30 -6.99 4.44
CA LEU A 14 -12.44 -8.23 5.20
C LEU A 14 -11.05 -8.83 5.42
N PHE A 15 -10.51 -8.72 6.63
CA PHE A 15 -9.27 -9.37 7.01
C PHE A 15 -9.55 -10.78 7.52
N VAL A 16 -8.97 -11.78 6.84
CA VAL A 16 -8.94 -13.18 7.29
C VAL A 16 -7.54 -13.44 7.84
N ILE A 17 -7.41 -13.53 9.16
CA ILE A 17 -6.12 -13.48 9.83
C ILE A 17 -5.66 -14.89 10.17
N PHE A 18 -4.43 -15.21 9.75
CA PHE A 18 -3.74 -16.45 10.07
C PHE A 18 -2.45 -16.15 10.81
N GLN A 19 -2.06 -17.01 11.76
CA GLN A 19 -0.83 -16.86 12.53
C GLN A 19 0.03 -18.12 12.43
N LYS A 20 1.26 -17.93 11.95
CA LYS A 20 2.30 -18.96 11.99
C LYS A 20 2.74 -19.21 13.44
N GLN A 21 2.79 -20.46 13.85
CA GLN A 21 3.28 -20.84 15.18
C GLN A 21 4.80 -20.79 15.26
N LYS A 22 5.35 -20.36 16.40
CA LYS A 22 6.80 -20.11 16.56
C LYS A 22 7.65 -21.38 16.48
N TYR A 23 7.11 -22.50 16.97
CA TYR A 23 7.82 -23.77 17.12
C TYR A 23 7.15 -24.92 16.34
N ALA A 24 6.17 -24.62 15.50
CA ALA A 24 5.48 -25.59 14.67
C ALA A 24 5.35 -25.04 13.24
N ASN A 25 5.23 -25.94 12.26
CA ASN A 25 4.96 -25.54 10.88
C ASN A 25 3.49 -25.18 10.63
N ASP A 26 2.65 -25.27 11.67
CA ASP A 26 1.24 -24.99 11.59
C ASP A 26 0.95 -23.49 11.40
N ILE A 27 -0.04 -23.22 10.55
CA ILE A 27 -0.66 -21.92 10.36
C ILE A 27 -2.08 -22.03 10.88
N ILE A 28 -2.38 -21.29 11.94
CA ILE A 28 -3.72 -21.34 12.55
C ILE A 28 -4.55 -20.15 12.10
N PHE A 29 -5.80 -20.42 11.75
CA PHE A 29 -6.80 -19.38 11.60
C PHE A 29 -7.04 -18.71 12.96
N LYS A 30 -6.99 -17.37 12.99
CA LYS A 30 -7.11 -16.59 14.23
C LYS A 30 -8.48 -15.95 14.38
N LYS A 31 -8.85 -15.11 13.41
CA LYS A 31 -10.11 -14.37 13.43
C LYS A 31 -10.38 -13.77 12.05
N ILE A 32 -11.63 -13.34 11.87
CA ILE A 32 -12.07 -12.51 10.74
C ILE A 32 -12.49 -11.15 11.30
N ILE A 33 -12.05 -10.08 10.65
CA ILE A 33 -12.39 -8.70 11.04
C ILE A 33 -12.82 -7.92 9.81
N PHE A 34 -13.93 -7.19 9.93
CA PHE A 34 -14.21 -6.09 9.02
C PHE A 34 -13.55 -4.81 9.51
N TRP A 35 -12.84 -4.13 8.63
CA TRP A 35 -12.11 -2.91 8.94
C TRP A 35 -12.37 -1.86 7.86
N ASN A 36 -12.62 -0.61 8.29
CA ASN A 36 -12.65 0.54 7.40
C ASN A 36 -11.38 1.35 7.65
N PHE A 37 -10.84 1.98 6.62
CA PHE A 37 -9.68 2.85 6.78
C PHE A 37 -10.06 4.06 7.66
N PRO A 38 -9.30 4.37 8.74
CA PRO A 38 -9.63 5.48 9.63
C PRO A 38 -9.47 6.85 8.95
N MET A 39 -10.49 7.70 9.04
CA MET A 39 -10.44 9.07 8.48
C MET A 39 -9.30 9.91 9.03
N LYS A 40 -8.86 9.67 10.28
CA LYS A 40 -7.71 10.39 10.88
C LYS A 40 -6.39 10.16 10.12
N ASP A 41 -6.27 9.03 9.41
CA ASP A 41 -5.05 8.60 8.73
C ASP A 41 -5.09 8.96 7.23
N ILE A 42 -6.20 9.53 6.73
CA ILE A 42 -6.39 9.85 5.30
C ILE A 42 -5.40 10.92 4.82
N GLY A 43 -5.10 11.91 5.67
CA GLY A 43 -4.16 12.99 5.34
C GLY A 43 -2.73 12.47 5.17
N GLU A 44 -2.37 11.38 5.85
CA GLU A 44 -1.06 10.75 5.69
C GLU A 44 -0.97 9.98 4.37
N ALA A 45 -2.04 9.27 3.98
CA ALA A 45 -2.14 8.66 2.66
C ALA A 45 -2.15 9.70 1.53
N GLU A 46 -2.79 10.86 1.75
CA GLU A 46 -2.79 11.98 0.81
C GLU A 46 -1.39 12.55 0.59
N LYS A 47 -0.57 12.70 1.63
CA LYS A 47 0.84 13.13 1.47
C LYS A 47 1.64 12.19 0.60
N VAL A 48 1.49 10.88 0.80
CA VAL A 48 2.15 9.85 -0.01
C VAL A 48 1.66 9.90 -1.45
N TRP A 49 0.36 10.08 -1.67
CA TRP A 49 -0.22 10.23 -2.99
C TRP A 49 0.30 11.49 -3.70
N GLN A 50 0.35 12.62 -3.00
CA GLN A 50 0.82 13.89 -3.56
C GLN A 50 2.30 13.80 -3.95
N LYS A 51 3.17 13.29 -3.05
CA LYS A 51 4.57 13.05 -3.40
C LYS A 51 4.73 12.09 -4.58
N THR A 52 3.92 11.03 -4.64
CA THR A 52 3.91 10.11 -5.79
C THR A 52 3.59 10.85 -7.09
N LYS A 53 2.55 11.68 -7.09
CA LYS A 53 2.16 12.49 -8.25
C LYS A 53 3.28 13.44 -8.68
N ASP A 54 3.93 14.10 -7.74
CA ASP A 54 5.05 15.03 -8.02
C ASP A 54 6.23 14.29 -8.64
N CYS A 55 6.65 13.15 -8.06
CA CYS A 55 7.72 12.32 -8.60
C CYS A 55 7.39 11.80 -10.02
N VAL A 56 6.15 11.36 -10.27
CA VAL A 56 5.73 10.87 -11.59
C VAL A 56 5.76 12.00 -12.64
N ASN A 57 5.30 13.19 -12.30
CA ASN A 57 5.32 14.33 -13.21
C ASN A 57 6.76 14.77 -13.54
N GLU A 58 7.68 14.65 -12.59
CA GLU A 58 9.10 15.01 -12.73
C GLU A 58 9.97 13.87 -13.29
N GLY A 59 9.42 12.67 -13.48
CA GLY A 59 10.16 11.50 -13.95
C GLY A 59 11.11 10.88 -12.91
N ARG A 60 10.92 11.15 -11.62
CA ARG A 60 11.77 10.69 -10.51
C ARG A 60 11.25 9.39 -9.87
N TYR A 61 11.22 8.30 -10.64
CA TYR A 61 10.63 7.02 -10.21
C TYR A 61 11.37 6.32 -9.06
N GLU A 62 12.67 6.55 -8.91
CA GLU A 62 13.49 6.02 -7.81
C GLU A 62 13.24 6.73 -6.46
N ASP A 63 12.61 7.92 -6.52
CA ASP A 63 12.29 8.76 -5.36
C ASP A 63 10.84 8.59 -4.87
N LEU A 64 10.11 7.61 -5.42
CA LEU A 64 8.76 7.29 -4.97
C LEU A 64 8.75 6.93 -3.48
N PRO A 65 7.67 7.29 -2.74
CA PRO A 65 7.61 7.12 -1.29
C PRO A 65 7.91 5.68 -0.84
N LYS A 66 8.96 5.52 -0.06
CA LYS A 66 9.40 4.24 0.51
C LYS A 66 8.67 3.96 1.83
N ILE A 67 8.68 2.69 2.25
CA ILE A 67 8.00 2.23 3.49
C ILE A 67 8.41 3.00 4.76
N ALA A 68 9.62 3.56 4.80
CA ALA A 68 10.12 4.32 5.94
C ALA A 68 9.61 5.77 6.00
N GLU A 69 9.07 6.30 4.90
CA GLU A 69 8.72 7.72 4.77
C GLU A 69 7.32 8.05 5.29
N SER A 70 6.46 7.04 5.43
CA SER A 70 5.16 7.14 6.05
C SER A 70 4.90 5.91 6.90
N ASN A 71 4.22 6.08 8.02
CA ASN A 71 3.79 4.96 8.84
C ASN A 71 2.55 4.24 8.27
N VAL A 72 1.78 4.86 7.36
CA VAL A 72 0.50 4.34 6.83
C VAL A 72 0.66 3.57 5.53
N THR A 73 1.26 4.19 4.50
CA THR A 73 1.27 3.65 3.13
C THR A 73 2.55 4.00 2.38
N HIS A 74 2.89 3.24 1.35
CA HIS A 74 4.06 3.49 0.49
C HIS A 74 3.78 3.04 -0.94
N VAL A 75 4.69 3.35 -1.86
CA VAL A 75 4.65 2.84 -3.23
C VAL A 75 5.69 1.74 -3.40
N ARG A 76 5.29 0.62 -4.00
CA ARG A 76 6.18 -0.52 -4.26
C ARG A 76 5.82 -1.21 -5.58
N PRO A 77 6.80 -1.80 -6.29
CA PRO A 77 6.53 -2.67 -7.43
C PRO A 77 5.45 -3.73 -7.16
N HIS A 78 4.60 -3.94 -8.16
CA HIS A 78 3.59 -4.99 -8.19
C HIS A 78 3.43 -5.60 -9.59
N GLY A 79 4.41 -5.35 -10.47
CA GLY A 79 4.48 -6.06 -11.74
C GLY A 79 4.78 -7.55 -11.53
N GLU A 80 4.26 -8.39 -12.41
CA GLU A 80 4.48 -9.84 -12.38
C GLU A 80 5.98 -10.19 -12.45
N ASN A 81 6.73 -9.45 -13.27
CA ASN A 81 8.16 -9.61 -13.48
C ASN A 81 8.78 -8.29 -13.96
N ALA A 82 10.10 -8.29 -14.21
CA ALA A 82 10.83 -7.08 -14.62
C ALA A 82 10.40 -6.50 -15.99
N LEU A 83 9.75 -7.31 -16.84
CA LEU A 83 9.20 -6.87 -18.13
C LEU A 83 7.79 -6.29 -18.00
N ASP A 84 7.10 -6.53 -16.87
CA ASP A 84 5.78 -5.99 -16.58
C ASP A 84 5.86 -4.50 -16.23
N THR A 85 5.93 -3.72 -17.30
CA THR A 85 6.19 -2.29 -17.31
C THR A 85 5.01 -1.52 -17.90
N THR A 86 4.99 -0.21 -17.72
CA THR A 86 3.99 0.70 -18.26
C THR A 86 4.68 1.96 -18.77
N GLU A 87 4.11 2.56 -19.83
CA GLU A 87 4.61 3.81 -20.38
C GLU A 87 4.38 4.96 -19.39
N THR A 88 5.38 5.81 -19.23
CA THR A 88 5.35 6.99 -18.35
C THR A 88 4.89 8.24 -19.09
N PRO A 89 4.50 9.32 -18.38
CA PRO A 89 4.24 10.61 -19.02
C PRO A 89 5.43 11.18 -19.81
N GLN A 90 6.65 10.70 -19.55
CA GLN A 90 7.87 11.10 -20.26
C GLN A 90 8.18 10.20 -21.47
N GLY A 91 7.34 9.21 -21.79
CA GLY A 91 7.55 8.27 -22.90
C GLY A 91 8.61 7.19 -22.62
N THR A 92 8.99 7.00 -21.35
CA THR A 92 9.86 5.90 -20.91
C THR A 92 9.03 4.72 -20.42
N MET A 93 9.67 3.56 -20.19
CA MET A 93 9.01 2.40 -19.59
C MET A 93 9.45 2.25 -18.13
N GLU A 94 8.47 2.08 -17.24
CA GLU A 94 8.71 1.89 -15.82
C GLU A 94 7.98 0.64 -15.32
N MET A 95 8.60 -0.09 -14.39
CA MET A 95 7.95 -1.24 -13.75
C MET A 95 6.65 -0.80 -13.07
N LYS A 96 5.58 -1.59 -13.22
CA LYS A 96 4.29 -1.29 -12.58
C LYS A 96 4.43 -1.28 -11.07
N LYS A 97 3.90 -0.24 -10.44
CA LYS A 97 3.93 0.00 -8.99
C LYS A 97 2.52 0.25 -8.48
N CYS A 98 2.30 0.03 -7.20
CA CYS A 98 1.00 0.25 -6.53
C CYS A 98 1.20 0.91 -5.18
N PHE A 99 0.13 1.48 -4.63
CA PHE A 99 0.08 1.88 -3.22
C PHE A 99 -0.13 0.64 -2.33
N TRP A 100 0.62 0.55 -1.25
CA TRP A 100 0.56 -0.52 -0.27
C TRP A 100 0.25 0.07 1.10
N LEU A 101 -0.65 -0.54 1.86
CA LEU A 101 -0.75 -0.27 3.30
C LEU A 101 0.41 -0.96 4.02
N ASN A 102 1.06 -0.25 4.94
CA ASN A 102 2.20 -0.77 5.66
C ASN A 102 1.78 -1.94 6.56
N ALA A 103 2.57 -3.02 6.54
CA ALA A 103 2.28 -4.20 7.35
C ALA A 103 2.16 -3.87 8.84
N LYS A 104 3.04 -3.02 9.38
CA LYS A 104 3.00 -2.58 10.77
C LYS A 104 1.76 -1.73 11.09
N TYR A 105 1.29 -0.93 10.15
CA TYR A 105 0.06 -0.15 10.29
C TYR A 105 -1.16 -1.06 10.37
N ILE A 106 -1.27 -2.03 9.45
CA ILE A 106 -2.34 -3.04 9.49
C ILE A 106 -2.29 -3.84 10.78
N GLN A 107 -1.09 -4.27 11.20
CA GLN A 107 -0.90 -4.98 12.45
C GLN A 107 -1.47 -4.20 13.66
N GLN A 108 -1.11 -2.92 13.77
CA GLN A 108 -1.61 -2.04 14.83
C GLN A 108 -3.12 -1.80 14.73
N ALA A 109 -3.62 -1.57 13.52
CA ALA A 109 -5.04 -1.28 13.27
C ALA A 109 -5.96 -2.46 13.55
N LEU A 110 -5.44 -3.69 13.46
CA LEU A 110 -6.18 -4.93 13.75
C LEU A 110 -5.93 -5.47 15.17
N GLU A 111 -5.07 -4.79 15.94
CA GLU A 111 -4.63 -5.17 17.29
C GLU A 111 -4.11 -6.62 17.33
N ILE A 112 -3.14 -6.95 16.44
CA ILE A 112 -2.55 -8.30 16.30
C ILE A 112 -1.02 -8.32 16.39
#